data_AF-A0A497N675-F1
#
_entry.id   AF-A0A497N675-F1
#
_cell.length_a   1.000
_cell.length_b   1.000
_cell.length_c   1.000
_cell.angle_alpha   90.00
_cell.angle_beta   90.00
_cell.angle_gamma   90.00
#
_symmetry.space_group_name_H-M   'P 1'
#
loop_
_entity.id
_entity.type
_entity.pdbx_description
1 polymer ?
#
loop_
_entity_poly.entity_id
_entity_poly.type
_entity_poly.pdbx_seq_one_letter_code
_entity_poly.pdbx_strand_id
1 'polypeptide(L)' 'DLALYGGEEFELVATFKPEVFRRRGRGFKVIGVATGDGEVKFEDGKVSRVIEPRGWEHFKREKWL' A
#
# COMPACT_ATOMS: atom_id res chain seq x y z
N ASP A 1 8.83 4.87 -6.01
CA ASP A 1 7.52 5.39 -6.43
C ASP A 1 6.69 4.41 -7.27
N LEU A 2 7.24 3.73 -8.29
CA LEU A 2 6.47 2.77 -9.11
C LEU A 2 5.70 1.71 -8.30
N ALA A 3 6.30 1.12 -7.26
CA ALA A 3 5.63 0.12 -6.42
C ALA A 3 4.39 0.63 -5.66
N LEU A 4 4.26 1.94 -5.47
CA LEU A 4 3.12 2.56 -4.78
C LEU A 4 2.10 3.17 -5.73
N TYR A 5 2.52 3.57 -6.94
CA TYR A 5 1.72 4.40 -7.85
C TYR A 5 1.67 3.90 -9.30
N GLY A 6 2.28 2.75 -9.63
CA GLY A 6 2.34 2.23 -10.99
C GLY A 6 0.98 1.82 -11.56
N GLY A 7 0.14 1.16 -10.74
CA GLY A 7 -1.12 0.60 -11.21
C GLY A 7 -0.94 -0.62 -12.13
N GLU A 8 -2.04 -1.23 -12.59
CA GLU A 8 -2.06 -2.30 -13.62
C GLU A 8 -1.20 -3.56 -13.36
N GLU A 9 -0.71 -3.76 -12.14
CA GLU A 9 0.04 -4.97 -11.79
C GLU A 9 -0.87 -6.21 -11.63
N PHE A 10 -2.19 -6.01 -11.46
CA PHE A 10 -3.18 -7.07 -11.21
C PHE A 10 -2.83 -8.03 -10.05
N GLU A 11 -1.98 -7.58 -9.12
CA GLU A 11 -1.54 -8.32 -7.93
C GLU A 11 -2.53 -8.21 -6.76
N LEU A 12 -2.44 -9.15 -5.81
CA LEU A 12 -3.25 -9.15 -4.59
C LEU A 12 -2.60 -8.36 -3.45
N VAL A 13 -3.33 -7.38 -2.91
CA VAL A 13 -3.01 -6.73 -1.63
C VAL A 13 -4.04 -7.15 -0.59
N ALA A 14 -3.61 -7.85 0.45
CA ALA A 14 -4.50 -8.43 1.46
C ALA A 14 -3.89 -8.37 2.86
N THR A 15 -4.75 -8.37 3.88
CA THR A 15 -4.36 -8.43 5.29
C THR A 15 -4.72 -9.79 5.89
N PHE A 16 -3.85 -10.28 6.77
CA PHE A 16 -4.03 -11.57 7.43
C PHE A 16 -3.67 -11.46 8.90
N LYS A 17 -4.37 -12.23 9.75
CA LYS A 17 -3.86 -12.48 11.10
C LYS A 17 -2.52 -13.23 11.02
N PRO A 18 -1.52 -12.92 11.87
CA PRO A 18 -0.19 -13.53 11.79
C PRO A 18 -0.22 -15.07 11.82
N GLU A 19 -1.08 -15.69 12.63
CA GLU A 19 -1.22 -17.15 12.70
C GLU A 19 -1.75 -17.78 11.40
N VAL A 20 -2.58 -17.06 10.64
CA VAL A 20 -3.08 -17.52 9.35
C VAL A 20 -1.99 -17.38 8.29
N PHE A 21 -1.28 -16.24 8.29
CA PHE A 21 -0.21 -15.95 7.34
C PHE A 21 0.93 -16.97 7.43
N ARG A 22 1.37 -17.33 8.64
CA ARG A 22 2.42 -18.36 8.85
C ARG A 22 2.07 -19.70 8.22
N ARG A 23 0.78 -20.05 8.14
CA ARG A 23 0.32 -21.34 7.59
C ARG A 23 0.02 -21.30 6.09
N ARG A 24 -0.45 -20.16 5.57
CA ARG A 24 -1.07 -20.06 4.23
C ARG A 24 -0.56 -18.91 3.37
N GLY A 25 0.29 -18.03 3.89
CA GLY A 25 0.84 -16.87 3.17
C GLY A 25 1.89 -17.20 2.11
N ARG A 26 1.99 -18.45 1.65
CA ARG A 26 2.90 -18.81 0.56
C ARG A 26 2.50 -18.03 -0.69
N GLY A 27 3.48 -17.39 -1.33
CA GLY A 27 3.25 -16.51 -2.49
C GLY A 27 3.01 -15.04 -2.14
N PHE A 28 2.82 -14.70 -0.85
CA PHE A 28 2.71 -13.32 -0.40
C PHE A 28 4.01 -12.82 0.22
N LYS A 29 4.30 -11.53 0.04
CA LYS A 29 5.35 -10.81 0.76
C LYS A 29 4.72 -9.91 1.81
N VAL A 30 5.25 -9.93 3.03
CA VAL A 30 4.84 -8.96 4.06
C VAL A 30 5.42 -7.60 3.70
N ILE A 31 4.54 -6.61 3.50
CA ILE A 31 4.91 -5.24 3.11
C ILE A 31 4.53 -4.20 4.16
N GLY A 32 3.88 -4.60 5.26
CA GLY A 32 3.46 -3.70 6.32
C GLY A 32 2.58 -4.39 7.36
N VAL A 33 2.05 -3.57 8.28
CA VAL A 33 1.13 -3.98 9.35
C VAL A 33 -0.09 -3.08 9.32
N ALA A 34 -1.28 -3.68 9.34
CA ALA A 34 -2.53 -2.92 9.47
C ALA A 34 -2.69 -2.44 10.91
N THR A 35 -2.96 -1.14 11.08
CA THR A 35 -3.21 -0.50 12.38
C THR A 35 -4.64 0.05 12.41
N GLY A 36 -5.06 0.62 13.54
CA GLY A 36 -6.35 1.32 13.66
C GLY A 36 -6.34 2.74 13.09
N ASP A 37 -5.19 3.21 12.58
CA ASP A 37 -5.06 4.55 12.03
C ASP A 37 -5.70 4.62 10.62
N GLY A 38 -6.43 5.69 10.32
CA GLY A 38 -7.05 5.91 9.01
C GLY A 38 -6.08 6.35 7.90
N GLU A 39 -4.79 6.06 8.04
CA GLU A 39 -3.72 6.58 7.18
C GLU A 39 -2.80 5.44 6.69
N VAL A 40 -2.15 5.65 5.53
CA VAL A 40 -1.09 4.76 5.03
C VAL A 40 0.25 5.46 5.19
N LYS A 41 1.16 4.86 5.96
CA LYS A 41 2.51 5.40 6.25
C LYS A 41 3.59 4.51 5.66
N PHE A 42 4.62 5.13 5.09
CA PHE A 42 5.85 4.47 4.66
C PHE A 42 6.94 4.71 5.68
N GLU A 43 7.61 3.64 6.12
CA GLU A 43 8.78 3.70 7.01
C GLU A 43 9.84 2.67 6.57
N ASP A 44 11.08 3.12 6.40
CA ASP A 44 12.24 2.26 6.05
C ASP A 44 13.44 2.42 7.01
N GLY A 45 13.19 3.00 8.19
CA GLY A 45 14.20 3.33 9.19
C GLY A 45 15.01 4.59 8.89
N LYS A 46 14.89 5.18 7.69
CA LYS A 46 15.52 6.47 7.32
C LYS A 46 14.50 7.55 7.04
N VAL A 47 13.38 7.17 6.41
CA VAL A 47 12.30 8.07 6.02
C VAL A 47 11.01 7.58 6.64
N SER A 48 10.23 8.52 7.19
CA SER A 48 8.84 8.31 7.59
C SER A 48 7.97 9.35 6.89
N ARG A 49 6.97 8.92 6.13
CA ARG A 49 6.04 9.81 5.42
C ARG A 49 4.66 9.19 5.25
N VAL A 50 3.64 10.05 5.19
CA VAL A 50 2.30 9.65 4.74
C VAL A 50 2.33 9.42 3.23
N ILE A 51 1.67 8.36 2.77
CA ILE A 51 1.47 8.06 1.35
C ILE A 51 0.20 8.76 0.89
N GLU A 52 0.35 9.73 0.01
CA GLU A 52 -0.77 10.42 -0.63
C GLU A 52 -1.47 9.50 -1.65
N PRO A 53 -2.81 9.57 -1.78
CA PRO A 53 -3.55 8.79 -2.77
C PRO A 53 -3.30 9.35 -4.18
N ARG A 54 -2.26 8.84 -4.87
CA ARG A 54 -1.88 9.25 -6.23
C ARG A 54 -2.20 8.22 -7.31
N GLY A 55 -3.09 7.28 -7.00
CA GLY A 55 -3.53 6.26 -7.95
C GLY A 55 -4.16 6.85 -9.22
N TRP A 56 -4.37 5.99 -10.22
CA TRP A 56 -5.06 6.37 -11.45
C TRP A 56 -6.51 6.77 -11.16
N GLU A 57 -6.92 7.90 -11.74
CA GLU A 57 -8.27 8.44 -11.65
C GLU A 57 -8.71 8.89 -13.05
N HIS A 58 -9.81 8.31 -13.55
CA HIS A 58 -10.40 8.79 -14.80
C HIS A 58 -10.88 10.24 -14.62
N PHE A 59 -10.61 11.09 -15.62
CA PHE A 59 -10.99 12.50 -15.62
C PHE A 59 -10.45 13.29 -14.42
N LYS A 60 -9.27 12.92 -13.91
CA LYS A 60 -8.59 13.67 -12.85
C LYS A 60 -8.50 15.15 -13.25
N ARG A 61 -9.26 15.99 -12.56
CA ARG A 61 -9.17 17.44 -12.75
C ARG A 61 -7.82 17.89 -12.21
N GLU A 62 -7.02 18.52 -13.06
CA GLU A 62 -5.90 19.29 -12.58
C GLU A 62 -6.45 20.34 -11.60
N LYS A 63 -5.91 20.36 -10.37
CA LYS A 63 -6.13 21.50 -9.49
C LYS A 63 -5.37 22.66 -10.11
N TRP A 64 -6.07 23.54 -10.81
CA TRP A 64 -5.56 24.86 -11.15
C TRP A 64 -5.28 25.58 -9.82
N LEU A 65 -4.00 25.77 -9.49
CA LEU A 65 -3.53 26.68 -8.44
C LEU A 65 -3.50 28.10 -8.99
#